data_AF-A0A0P6XG62-F1
#
_entry.id   AF-A0A0P6XG62-F1
#
_cell.length_a   1.000
_cell.length_b   1.000
_cell.length_c   1.000
_cell.angle_alpha   90.00
_cell.angle_beta   90.00
_cell.angle_gamma   90.00
#
_symmetry.space_group_name_H-M   'P 1'
#
loop_
_entity.id
_entity.type
_entity.pdbx_description
1 polymer ?
#
loop_
_entity_poly.entity_id
_entity_poly.type
_entity_poly.pdbx_seq_one_letter_code
_entity_poly.pdbx_strand_id
1 'polypeptide(L)'
;MNPNELPKLELAGAVLRRRYIVRDNKGRYGIATYDPSKEDVLFAHPLDVPAIIRDVIIAENMYGSLLTDTPFNRKDGRYRGVWYDYTGYSQIADDDVRTLEIVDDLGWIVSDQAMMKFAHPTANASPEDAIINIKQAMIYCREIGINITERGIRKLCKTGGIEAQKIGRDWAMTYRAINSYLDKRSKRVRKSKN
;
A
#
# COMPACT_ATOMS: atom_id res chain seq x y z
N MET A 1 -15.57 -8.03 -19.52
CA MET A 1 -14.24 -8.25 -18.94
C MET A 1 -14.38 -9.08 -17.68
N ASN A 2 -13.47 -10.03 -17.43
CA ASN A 2 -13.48 -10.87 -16.23
C ASN A 2 -12.23 -10.54 -15.37
N PRO A 3 -12.39 -9.92 -14.20
CA PRO A 3 -11.29 -9.63 -13.28
C PRO A 3 -10.41 -10.83 -12.93
N ASN A 4 -10.94 -12.05 -12.90
CA ASN A 4 -10.16 -13.25 -12.58
C ASN A 4 -9.14 -13.63 -13.67
N GLU A 5 -9.29 -13.12 -14.89
CA GLU A 5 -8.36 -13.38 -16.00
C GLU A 5 -7.14 -12.45 -15.98
N LEU A 6 -7.15 -11.43 -15.11
CA LEU A 6 -6.06 -10.48 -14.97
C LEU A 6 -4.98 -10.99 -13.99
N PRO A 7 -3.71 -10.59 -14.17
CA PRO A 7 -2.64 -11.05 -13.30
C PRO A 7 -2.86 -10.58 -11.86
N LYS A 8 -2.64 -11.46 -10.88
CA LYS A 8 -2.59 -11.09 -9.47
C LYS A 8 -1.27 -10.36 -9.21
N LEU A 9 -1.35 -9.09 -8.78
CA LEU A 9 -0.18 -8.29 -8.43
C LEU A 9 -0.02 -8.19 -6.92
N GLU A 10 1.22 -8.19 -6.45
CA GLU A 10 1.56 -8.04 -5.05
C GLU A 10 2.60 -6.92 -4.87
N LEU A 11 2.46 -6.18 -3.77
CA LEU A 11 3.44 -5.19 -3.33
C LEU A 11 3.69 -5.36 -1.84
N ALA A 12 4.95 -5.55 -1.44
CA ALA A 12 5.36 -5.75 -0.05
C ALA A 12 4.56 -6.86 0.69
N GLY A 13 4.25 -7.97 -0.02
CA GLY A 13 3.47 -9.10 0.51
C GLY A 13 1.99 -8.78 0.74
N ALA A 14 1.46 -7.72 0.14
CA ALA A 14 0.04 -7.42 0.10
C ALA A 14 -0.47 -7.51 -1.34
N VAL A 15 -1.58 -8.23 -1.53
CA VAL A 15 -2.24 -8.36 -2.82
C VAL A 15 -2.88 -7.02 -3.20
N LEU A 16 -2.56 -6.51 -4.38
CA LEU A 16 -3.15 -5.30 -4.91
C LEU A 16 -4.58 -5.55 -5.34
N ARG A 17 -5.45 -4.56 -5.12
CA ARG A 17 -6.85 -4.59 -5.54
C ARG A 17 -7.01 -3.84 -6.84
N ARG A 18 -8.00 -4.20 -7.65
CA ARG A 18 -8.29 -3.52 -8.92
C ARG A 18 -9.62 -2.79 -8.85
N ARG A 19 -9.69 -1.61 -9.45
CA ARG A 19 -10.89 -0.76 -9.41
C ARG A 19 -11.49 -0.60 -10.79
N TYR A 20 -12.81 -0.55 -10.85
CA TYR A 20 -13.57 -0.46 -12.08
C TYR A 20 -14.70 0.56 -11.95
N ILE A 21 -15.06 1.18 -13.06
CA ILE A 21 -16.38 1.79 -13.21
C ILE A 21 -17.33 0.69 -13.65
N VAL A 22 -18.45 0.57 -12.93
CA VAL A 22 -19.52 -0.37 -13.26
C VAL A 22 -20.82 0.36 -13.55
N ARG A 23 -21.67 -0.27 -14.34
CA ARG A 23 -23.04 0.17 -14.60
C ARG A 23 -23.99 -0.99 -14.36
N ASP A 24 -25.09 -0.75 -13.65
CA ASP A 24 -26.12 -1.76 -13.47
C ASP A 24 -27.11 -1.81 -14.65
N ASN A 25 -27.97 -2.82 -14.67
CA ASN A 25 -29.00 -3.00 -15.71
C ASN A 25 -30.10 -1.93 -15.71
N LYS A 26 -30.14 -1.03 -14.72
CA LYS A 26 -31.03 0.14 -14.69
C LYS A 26 -30.30 1.44 -15.08
N GLY A 27 -29.03 1.34 -15.49
CA GLY A 27 -28.22 2.47 -15.95
C GLY A 27 -27.54 3.26 -14.83
N ARG A 28 -27.62 2.82 -13.57
CA ARG A 28 -26.92 3.47 -12.45
C ARG A 28 -25.45 3.10 -12.48
N TYR A 29 -24.58 4.10 -12.26
CA TYR A 29 -23.14 3.88 -12.21
C TYR A 29 -22.63 3.71 -10.78
N GLY A 30 -21.55 2.95 -10.65
CA GLY A 30 -20.88 2.68 -9.38
C GLY A 30 -19.39 2.47 -9.56
N ILE A 31 -18.70 2.36 -8.43
CA ILE A 31 -17.31 1.93 -8.37
C ILE A 31 -17.29 0.52 -7.79
N ALA A 32 -16.60 -0.39 -8.47
CA ALA A 32 -16.37 -1.74 -7.99
C ALA A 32 -14.88 -1.96 -7.72
N THR A 33 -14.60 -2.72 -6.67
CA THR A 33 -13.28 -3.20 -6.30
C THR A 33 -13.26 -4.72 -6.41
N TYR A 34 -12.25 -5.24 -7.08
CA TYR A 34 -11.95 -6.67 -7.09
C TYR A 34 -10.81 -6.98 -6.14
N ASP A 35 -11.05 -7.96 -5.26
CA ASP A 35 -10.05 -8.54 -4.38
C ASP A 35 -9.69 -9.94 -4.90
N PRO A 36 -8.43 -10.17 -5.34
CA PRO A 36 -8.03 -11.47 -5.90
C PRO A 36 -8.08 -12.66 -4.92
N SER A 37 -8.33 -12.41 -3.62
CA SER A 37 -8.60 -13.45 -2.62
C SER A 37 -10.08 -13.89 -2.59
N LYS A 38 -10.97 -13.14 -3.24
CA LYS A 38 -12.41 -13.40 -3.36
C LYS A 38 -12.77 -13.52 -4.84
N GLU A 39 -12.39 -14.66 -5.42
CA GLU A 39 -12.70 -14.97 -6.81
C GLU A 39 -14.20 -14.88 -7.07
N ASP A 40 -14.56 -14.39 -8.26
CA ASP A 40 -15.96 -14.22 -8.68
C ASP A 40 -16.80 -13.27 -7.81
N VAL A 41 -16.17 -12.39 -7.02
CA VAL A 41 -16.87 -11.34 -6.27
C VAL A 41 -16.36 -9.95 -6.66
N LEU A 42 -17.30 -9.04 -6.94
CA LEU A 42 -17.05 -7.60 -7.00
C LEU A 42 -17.66 -6.93 -5.78
N PHE A 43 -16.88 -6.10 -5.10
CA PHE A 43 -17.33 -5.26 -4.01
C PHE A 43 -17.65 -3.88 -4.57
N ALA A 44 -18.91 -3.48 -4.60
CA ALA A 44 -19.34 -2.27 -5.31
C ALA A 44 -20.24 -1.35 -4.49
N HIS A 45 -20.12 -0.05 -4.74
CA HIS A 45 -21.03 0.98 -4.25
C HIS A 45 -21.45 1.93 -5.38
N PRO A 46 -22.63 2.56 -5.28
CA PRO A 46 -23.07 3.57 -6.25
C PRO A 46 -22.21 4.85 -6.19
N LEU A 47 -22.02 5.50 -7.35
CA LEU A 47 -21.23 6.74 -7.46
C LEU A 47 -21.93 7.98 -6.90
N ASP A 48 -23.27 7.95 -6.88
CA ASP A 48 -24.13 9.07 -6.49
C ASP A 48 -24.36 9.16 -4.98
N VAL A 49 -23.72 8.29 -4.19
CA VAL A 49 -23.86 8.28 -2.74
C VAL A 49 -22.66 8.98 -2.10
N PRO A 50 -22.88 10.00 -1.25
CA PRO A 50 -21.82 10.56 -0.43
C PRO A 50 -21.31 9.53 0.59
N ALA A 51 -20.04 9.60 0.97
CA ALA A 51 -19.54 8.79 2.07
C ALA A 51 -20.27 9.17 3.37
N ILE A 52 -21.24 8.35 3.82
CA ILE A 52 -22.09 8.67 4.98
C ILE A 52 -21.35 8.37 6.29
N ILE A 53 -21.10 9.40 7.10
CA ILE A 53 -20.78 9.22 8.53
C ILE A 53 -22.11 8.91 9.19
N ARG A 54 -22.41 7.63 9.46
CA ARG A 54 -23.49 7.33 10.40
C ARG A 54 -22.93 7.54 11.79
N ASP A 55 -23.47 8.52 12.51
CA ASP A 55 -23.27 8.72 13.94
C ASP A 55 -23.75 7.47 14.71
N VAL A 56 -22.92 6.42 14.73
CA VAL A 56 -23.05 5.31 15.66
C VAL A 56 -21.86 5.43 16.60
N ILE A 57 -22.17 5.74 17.85
CA ILE A 57 -21.27 5.83 18.99
C ILE A 57 -20.48 4.52 19.10
N ILE A 58 -19.31 4.44 18.48
CA ILE A 58 -18.34 3.37 18.71
C ILE A 58 -16.93 3.98 18.67
N ALA A 59 -16.38 4.17 19.88
CA ALA A 59 -14.96 4.37 20.21
C ALA A 59 -14.22 5.57 19.55
N GLU A 60 -13.60 6.38 20.41
CA GLU A 60 -12.97 7.69 20.16
C GLU A 60 -11.78 7.74 19.16
N ASN A 61 -11.60 6.83 18.19
CA ASN A 61 -10.41 6.85 17.32
C ASN A 61 -10.60 6.44 15.85
N MET A 62 -11.79 6.59 15.27
CA MET A 62 -11.96 6.42 13.81
C MET A 62 -12.79 7.53 13.17
N TYR A 63 -12.10 8.48 12.53
CA TYR A 63 -12.72 9.43 11.61
C TYR A 63 -12.73 8.83 10.20
N GLY A 64 -13.89 8.34 9.74
CA GLY A 64 -14.07 7.92 8.35
C GLY A 64 -15.40 7.20 8.10
N SER A 65 -16.19 7.71 7.16
CA SER A 65 -17.38 7.04 6.62
C SER A 65 -17.00 5.74 5.88
N LEU A 66 -17.56 4.60 6.25
CA LEU A 66 -17.48 3.38 5.45
C LEU A 66 -18.39 3.54 4.21
N LEU A 67 -17.79 3.72 3.03
CA LEU A 67 -18.43 3.30 1.78
C LEU A 67 -18.65 1.79 1.91
N THR A 68 -19.89 1.37 2.21
CA THR A 68 -20.19 -0.05 2.39
C THR A 68 -20.29 -0.69 1.01
N ASP A 69 -19.15 -1.14 0.51
CA ASP A 69 -19.11 -1.98 -0.67
C ASP A 69 -19.98 -3.22 -0.44
N THR A 70 -20.99 -3.39 -1.29
CA THR A 70 -21.83 -4.59 -1.31
C THR A 70 -21.22 -5.66 -2.20
N PRO A 71 -21.30 -6.95 -1.82
CA PRO A 71 -20.81 -8.03 -2.66
C PRO A 71 -21.77 -8.32 -3.82
N PHE A 72 -21.22 -8.36 -5.03
CA PHE A 72 -21.86 -8.84 -6.24
C PHE A 72 -21.16 -10.11 -6.68
N ASN A 73 -21.87 -11.23 -6.64
CA ASN A 73 -21.33 -12.54 -6.96
C ASN A 73 -21.52 -12.84 -8.44
N ARG A 74 -20.52 -13.45 -9.08
CA ARG A 74 -20.63 -13.84 -10.47
C ARG A 74 -21.49 -15.10 -10.59
N LYS A 75 -22.50 -15.02 -11.45
CA LYS A 75 -23.38 -16.12 -11.81
C LYS A 75 -23.70 -16.02 -13.29
N ASP A 76 -23.52 -17.12 -14.02
CA ASP A 76 -23.76 -17.19 -15.47
C ASP A 76 -23.00 -16.09 -16.25
N GLY A 77 -21.76 -15.84 -15.83
CA GLY A 77 -20.87 -14.84 -16.44
C GLY A 77 -21.13 -13.38 -16.05
N ARG A 78 -22.18 -13.08 -15.27
CA ARG A 78 -22.55 -11.72 -14.83
C ARG A 78 -22.47 -11.55 -13.32
N TYR A 79 -22.11 -10.36 -12.86
CA TYR A 79 -22.09 -10.04 -11.44
C TYR A 79 -23.48 -9.65 -10.97
N ARG A 80 -24.03 -10.37 -9.98
CA ARG A 80 -25.39 -10.18 -9.45
C ARG A 80 -25.34 -9.84 -7.97
N GLY A 81 -26.12 -8.86 -7.55
CA GLY A 81 -26.17 -8.40 -6.18
C GLY A 81 -27.20 -7.30 -6.00
N VAL A 82 -27.12 -6.62 -4.86
CA VAL A 82 -27.99 -5.49 -4.54
C VAL A 82 -27.11 -4.39 -3.96
N TRP A 83 -27.44 -3.15 -4.30
CA TRP A 83 -26.77 -2.00 -3.72
C TRP A 83 -27.04 -1.91 -2.21
N TYR A 84 -26.08 -1.37 -1.47
CA TYR A 84 -26.18 -1.24 -0.01
C TYR A 84 -27.35 -0.36 0.45
N ASP A 85 -27.84 0.55 -0.42
CA ASP A 85 -28.93 1.47 -0.15
C ASP A 85 -30.32 0.87 -0.43
N TYR A 86 -30.39 -0.43 -0.72
CA TYR A 86 -31.67 -1.12 -0.82
C TYR A 86 -32.40 -1.11 0.54
N THR A 87 -33.57 -0.47 0.53
CA THR A 87 -34.46 -0.33 1.69
C THR A 87 -35.67 -1.26 1.63
N GLY A 88 -35.71 -2.19 0.67
CA GLY A 88 -36.81 -3.13 0.51
C GLY A 88 -36.83 -4.24 1.55
N TYR A 89 -37.76 -5.18 1.39
CA TYR A 89 -37.96 -6.29 2.32
C TYR A 89 -36.72 -7.21 2.41
N SER A 90 -36.65 -7.99 3.49
CA SER A 90 -35.59 -9.00 3.72
C SER A 90 -35.51 -10.04 2.60
N GLN A 91 -36.62 -10.32 1.92
CA GLN A 91 -36.63 -11.02 0.64
C GLN A 91 -36.45 -10.00 -0.48
N ILE A 92 -35.32 -10.09 -1.18
CA ILE A 92 -35.02 -9.26 -2.35
C ILE A 92 -35.84 -9.79 -3.53
N ALA A 93 -36.71 -8.96 -4.08
CA ALA A 93 -37.42 -9.28 -5.32
C ALA A 93 -36.44 -9.37 -6.50
N ASP A 94 -36.74 -10.21 -7.49
CA ASP A 94 -35.88 -10.37 -8.67
C ASP A 94 -35.64 -9.04 -9.42
N ASP A 95 -36.64 -8.16 -9.42
CA ASP A 95 -36.56 -6.82 -10.02
C ASP A 95 -35.64 -5.85 -9.27
N ASP A 96 -35.20 -6.22 -8.07
CA ASP A 96 -34.23 -5.48 -7.24
C ASP A 96 -32.84 -6.08 -7.27
N VAL A 97 -32.69 -7.30 -7.76
CA VAL A 97 -31.39 -7.87 -8.10
C VAL A 97 -30.82 -7.10 -9.28
N ARG A 98 -29.66 -6.50 -9.07
CA ARG A 98 -28.91 -5.75 -10.07
C ARG A 98 -27.89 -6.65 -10.73
N THR A 99 -27.66 -6.45 -12.02
CA THR A 99 -26.53 -7.06 -12.73
C THR A 99 -25.54 -5.98 -13.11
N LEU A 100 -24.27 -6.15 -12.76
CA LEU A 100 -23.22 -5.19 -13.08
C LEU A 100 -22.48 -5.55 -14.37
N GLU A 101 -22.25 -4.54 -15.18
CA GLU A 101 -21.34 -4.52 -16.31
C GLU A 101 -20.13 -3.65 -15.95
N ILE A 102 -18.91 -4.12 -16.21
CA ILE A 102 -17.70 -3.31 -16.12
C ILE A 102 -17.63 -2.42 -17.36
N VAL A 103 -17.66 -1.11 -17.14
CA VAL A 103 -17.63 -0.08 -18.19
C VAL A 103 -16.20 0.41 -18.43
N ASP A 104 -15.42 0.55 -17.36
CA ASP A 104 -14.04 1.04 -17.44
C ASP A 104 -13.16 0.41 -16.36
N ASP A 105 -11.86 0.36 -16.62
CA ASP A 105 -10.83 -0.18 -15.73
C ASP A 105 -9.93 0.95 -15.25
N LEU A 106 -10.08 1.30 -13.97
CA LEU A 106 -9.34 2.39 -13.34
C LEU A 106 -7.95 1.94 -12.87
N GLY A 107 -7.62 0.65 -13.01
CA GLY A 107 -6.33 0.10 -12.67
C GLY A 107 -6.18 -0.34 -11.21
N TRP A 108 -4.93 -0.47 -10.79
CA TRP A 108 -4.56 -1.03 -9.49
C TRP A 108 -4.61 0.04 -8.40
N ILE A 109 -5.18 -0.34 -7.26
CA ILE A 109 -5.16 0.43 -6.03
C ILE A 109 -4.18 -0.23 -5.08
N VAL A 110 -3.26 0.57 -4.56
CA VAL A 110 -2.41 0.17 -3.45
C VAL A 110 -3.17 0.50 -2.17
N SER A 111 -3.40 -0.50 -1.32
CA SER A 111 -4.04 -0.26 -0.02
C SER A 111 -3.10 0.54 0.89
N ASP A 112 -3.66 1.32 1.81
CA ASP A 112 -2.86 2.05 2.80
C ASP A 112 -1.99 1.10 3.61
N GLN A 113 -2.46 -0.11 3.92
CA GLN A 113 -1.65 -1.15 4.56
C GLN A 113 -0.44 -1.57 3.71
N ALA A 114 -0.61 -1.75 2.40
CA ALA A 114 0.48 -2.07 1.49
C ALA A 114 1.46 -0.90 1.37
N MET A 115 0.94 0.34 1.30
CA MET A 115 1.74 1.56 1.33
C MET A 115 2.51 1.71 2.64
N MET A 116 1.91 1.40 3.78
CA MET A 116 2.58 1.45 5.09
C MET A 116 3.69 0.41 5.19
N LYS A 117 3.50 -0.82 4.68
CA LYS A 117 4.58 -1.82 4.60
C LYS A 117 5.71 -1.40 3.66
N PHE A 118 5.40 -0.65 2.61
CA PHE A 118 6.39 -0.12 1.69
C PHE A 118 7.15 1.08 2.29
N ALA A 119 6.44 2.01 2.93
CA ALA A 119 6.99 3.18 3.59
C ALA A 119 7.75 2.83 4.89
N HIS A 120 7.33 1.77 5.56
CA HIS A 120 7.95 1.18 6.74
C HIS A 120 8.24 -0.30 6.43
N PRO A 121 9.39 -0.63 5.84
CA PRO A 121 9.77 -2.01 5.57
C PRO A 121 9.81 -2.79 6.89
N THR A 122 8.70 -3.47 7.20
CA THR A 122 8.44 -4.41 8.31
C THR A 122 8.81 -3.93 9.72
N ALA A 123 7.83 -3.94 10.63
CA ALA A 123 8.04 -3.91 12.09
C ALA A 123 8.88 -5.09 12.64
N ASN A 124 9.34 -6.01 11.77
CA ASN A 124 10.26 -7.11 12.07
C ASN A 124 11.65 -6.94 11.43
N ALA A 125 11.87 -5.94 10.58
CA ALA A 125 13.24 -5.54 10.26
C ALA A 125 13.77 -4.86 11.51
N SER A 126 14.92 -5.32 12.01
CA SER A 126 15.67 -4.52 12.97
C SER A 126 15.77 -3.10 12.41
N PRO A 127 15.59 -2.04 13.21
CA PRO A 127 15.82 -0.66 12.75
C PRO A 127 17.15 -0.49 12.00
N GLU A 128 18.12 -1.37 12.26
CA GLU A 128 19.38 -1.48 11.56
C GLU A 128 19.28 -1.84 10.06
N ASP A 129 18.25 -2.56 9.63
CA ASP A 129 18.09 -3.03 8.25
C ASP A 129 17.26 -2.07 7.38
N ALA A 130 16.74 -0.98 7.94
CA ALA A 130 16.02 0.03 7.18
C ALA A 130 16.94 0.69 6.14
N ILE A 131 16.44 0.81 4.90
CA ILE A 131 17.16 1.43 3.80
C ILE A 131 17.10 2.96 3.96
N ILE A 132 18.27 3.58 3.95
CA ILE A 132 18.48 5.02 4.05
C ILE A 132 19.30 5.55 2.88
N ASN A 133 19.04 6.80 2.50
CA ASN A 133 19.83 7.53 1.52
C ASN A 133 20.99 8.31 2.17
N ILE A 134 21.81 8.97 1.35
CA ILE A 134 22.99 9.74 1.82
C ILE A 134 22.60 10.85 2.80
N LYS A 135 21.48 11.54 2.58
CA LYS A 135 21.04 12.64 3.46
C LYS A 135 20.64 12.12 4.83
N GLN A 136 19.86 11.04 4.87
CA GLN A 136 19.45 10.38 6.11
C GLN A 136 20.67 9.83 6.86
N ALA A 137 21.61 9.20 6.17
CA ALA A 137 22.87 8.73 6.74
C ALA A 137 23.72 9.86 7.35
N MET A 138 23.76 11.05 6.72
CA MET A 138 24.44 12.23 7.27
C MET A 138 23.76 12.74 8.54
N ILE A 139 22.43 12.85 8.53
CA ILE A 139 21.65 13.28 9.70
C ILE A 139 21.91 12.32 10.88
N TYR A 140 21.81 11.02 10.63
CA TYR A 140 22.09 9.99 11.63
C TYR A 140 23.50 10.12 12.23
N CYS A 141 24.52 10.28 11.38
CA CYS A 141 25.89 10.46 11.85
C CYS A 141 26.02 11.71 12.75
N ARG A 142 25.34 12.80 12.41
CA ARG A 142 25.36 14.03 13.21
C ARG A 142 24.70 13.83 14.58
N GLU A 143 23.59 13.10 14.65
CA GLU A 143 22.88 12.80 15.91
C GLU A 143 23.76 12.03 16.90
N ILE A 144 24.59 11.10 16.41
CA ILE A 144 25.54 10.34 17.24
C ILE A 144 26.89 11.07 17.44
N GLY A 145 26.96 12.37 17.14
CA GLY A 145 28.15 13.21 17.36
C GLY A 145 29.28 13.04 16.34
N ILE A 146 29.01 12.38 15.20
CA ILE A 146 29.99 12.16 14.14
C ILE A 146 29.73 13.11 12.97
N ASN A 147 30.61 14.10 12.82
CA ASN A 147 30.57 14.98 11.65
C ASN A 147 31.14 14.27 10.42
N ILE A 148 30.25 13.89 9.49
CA ILE A 148 30.58 13.42 8.15
C ILE A 148 29.74 14.20 7.15
N THR A 149 30.32 14.57 6.00
CA THR A 149 29.60 15.30 4.95
C THR A 149 28.94 14.35 3.96
N GLU A 150 27.90 14.80 3.25
CA GLU A 150 27.29 14.03 2.15
C GLU A 150 28.32 13.56 1.12
N ARG A 151 29.28 14.43 0.77
CA ARG A 151 30.39 14.10 -0.14
C ARG A 151 31.28 13.00 0.44
N GLY A 152 31.49 13.00 1.75
CA GLY A 152 32.23 11.95 2.46
C GLY A 152 31.53 10.60 2.40
N ILE A 153 30.23 10.55 2.72
CA ILE A 153 29.42 9.32 2.63
C ILE A 153 29.40 8.81 1.19
N ARG A 154 29.14 9.68 0.21
CA ARG A 154 29.15 9.32 -1.21
C ARG A 154 30.46 8.69 -1.65
N LYS A 155 31.59 9.23 -1.18
CA LYS A 155 32.92 8.67 -1.45
C LYS A 155 33.04 7.27 -0.84
N LEU A 156 32.61 7.08 0.40
CA LEU A 156 32.65 5.78 1.08
C LEU A 156 31.81 4.71 0.40
N CYS A 157 30.59 5.03 -0.04
CA CYS A 157 29.77 4.11 -0.82
C CYS A 157 30.46 3.74 -2.15
N LYS A 158 31.03 4.73 -2.85
CA LYS A 158 31.74 4.51 -4.12
C LYS A 158 32.99 3.63 -3.95
N THR A 159 33.72 3.74 -2.84
CA THR A 159 34.95 2.97 -2.58
C THR A 159 34.68 1.65 -1.85
N GLY A 160 33.42 1.27 -1.61
CA GLY A 160 33.07 0.06 -0.85
C GLY A 160 33.40 0.14 0.65
N GLY A 161 33.62 1.34 1.19
CA GLY A 161 33.83 1.57 2.62
C GLY A 161 32.54 1.42 3.45
N ILE A 162 31.40 1.70 2.82
CA ILE A 162 30.05 1.40 3.31
C ILE A 162 29.38 0.53 2.25
N GLU A 163 28.80 -0.59 2.65
CA GLU A 163 28.01 -1.45 1.78
C GLU A 163 26.75 -0.70 1.35
N ALA A 164 26.62 -0.44 0.04
CA ALA A 164 25.56 0.39 -0.50
C ALA A 164 25.30 0.05 -1.98
N GLN A 165 24.06 0.27 -2.42
CA GLN A 165 23.63 0.11 -3.80
C GLN A 165 23.40 1.49 -4.42
N LYS A 166 23.90 1.71 -5.64
CA LYS A 166 23.64 2.94 -6.39
C LYS A 166 22.22 2.90 -6.97
N ILE A 167 21.39 3.89 -6.64
CA ILE A 167 20.02 4.03 -7.15
C ILE A 167 19.90 5.39 -7.84
N GLY A 168 19.89 5.38 -9.18
CA GLY A 168 19.89 6.60 -9.99
C GLY A 168 21.11 7.49 -9.73
N ARG A 169 20.85 8.71 -9.24
CA ARG A 169 21.89 9.70 -8.85
C ARG A 169 22.33 9.57 -7.39
N ASP A 170 21.71 8.70 -6.60
CA ASP A 170 22.00 8.57 -5.18
C ASP A 170 22.47 7.16 -4.79
N TRP A 171 22.71 6.96 -3.50
CA TRP A 171 23.08 5.68 -2.91
C TRP A 171 22.11 5.31 -1.80
N ALA A 172 21.71 4.05 -1.80
CA ALA A 172 20.92 3.42 -0.76
C ALA A 172 21.81 2.48 0.06
N MET A 173 21.71 2.56 1.38
CA MET A 173 22.45 1.72 2.33
C MET A 173 21.55 1.41 3.53
N THR A 174 21.95 0.50 4.40
CA THR A 174 21.22 0.25 5.66
C THR A 174 21.90 0.96 6.84
N TYR A 175 21.18 1.14 7.96
CA TYR A 175 21.78 1.59 9.22
C TYR A 175 22.90 0.64 9.68
N ARG A 176 22.76 -0.68 9.46
CA ARG A 176 23.80 -1.69 9.73
C ARG A 176 25.07 -1.43 8.94
N ALA A 177 24.95 -1.10 7.65
CA ALA A 177 26.11 -0.86 6.80
C ALA A 177 26.92 0.37 7.28
N ILE A 178 26.24 1.45 7.68
CA ILE A 178 26.91 2.64 8.20
C ILE A 178 27.50 2.40 9.60
N ASN A 179 26.78 1.69 10.49
CA ASN A 179 27.29 1.33 11.82
C ASN A 179 28.55 0.46 11.74
N SER A 180 28.55 -0.54 10.85
CA SER A 180 29.72 -1.39 10.60
C SER A 180 30.95 -0.57 10.21
N TYR A 181 30.78 0.48 9.39
CA TYR A 181 31.86 1.40 9.03
C TYR A 181 32.34 2.21 10.24
N LEU A 182 31.42 2.77 11.03
CA LEU A 182 31.75 3.60 12.19
C LEU A 182 32.50 2.80 13.27
N ASP A 183 32.11 1.55 13.50
CA ASP A 183 32.80 0.63 14.41
C ASP A 183 34.21 0.29 13.94
N LYS A 184 34.41 0.08 12.63
CA LYS A 184 35.75 -0.13 12.06
C LYS A 184 36.61 1.13 12.18
N ARG A 185 36.02 2.32 11.98
CA ARG A 185 36.69 3.60 12.11
C ARG A 185 37.17 3.85 13.54
N SER A 186 36.32 3.61 14.55
CA SER A 186 36.66 3.82 15.96
C SER A 186 37.86 2.95 16.39
N LYS A 187 37.92 1.69 15.92
CA LYS A 187 39.04 0.77 16.15
C LYS A 187 40.35 1.25 15.52
N ARG A 188 40.32 1.85 14.32
CA ARG A 188 41.52 2.40 13.65
C ARG A 188 42.09 3.61 14.39
N VAL A 189 41.23 4.52 14.88
CA VAL A 189 41.66 5.71 15.61
C VAL A 189 42.32 5.34 16.96
N ARG A 190 41.87 4.28 17.62
CA ARG A 190 42.50 3.79 18.87
C ARG A 190 43.89 3.18 18.64
N LYS A 191 44.10 2.47 17.52
CA LYS A 191 45.41 1.88 17.19
C LYS A 191 46.49 2.89 16.79
N SER A 192 46.13 4.09 16.36
CA SER A 192 47.13 5.12 15.98
C SER A 192 47.58 6.00 17.16
N LYS A 193 47.06 5.77 18.36
CA LYS A 193 47.37 6.54 19.58
C LYS A 193 48.18 5.74 20.62
N ASN A 194 48.47 4.47 20.35
CA ASN A 194 49.45 3.65 21.06
C ASN A 194 50.69 3.49 20.19
#